data_AF-A0AAU3WXA4-F1
#
_entry.id   AF-A0AAU3WXA4-F1
#
_cell.length_a   1.000
_cell.length_b   1.000
_cell.length_c   1.000
_cell.angle_alpha   90.00
_cell.angle_beta   90.00
_cell.angle_gamma   90.00
#
_symmetry.space_group_name_H-M   'P 1'
#
loop_
_entity.id
_entity.type
_entity.pdbx_description
1 polymer ?
#
loop_
_entity_poly.entity_id
_entity_poly.type
_entity_poly.pdbx_seq_one_letter_code
_entity_poly.pdbx_strand_id
1 'polypeptide(L)'
;MSATLLRRIATPKKAIAGVTLAAATTGFLFASAPAQAASTSGSAKAIAQQKISNSAQFSCFDKIVSHESGWNPNATNASTGAYGLVQALPANKMASAGGDWKTNPETQIEWGVKYMNDRYGSACGAWSHWQSNGWY
;
A
#
# COMPACT_ATOMS: atom_id res chain seq x y z
N MET A 1 -15.19 -26.59 -52.85
CA MET A 1 -15.95 -25.48 -52.23
C MET A 1 -14.99 -24.84 -51.23
N SER A 2 -14.32 -23.73 -51.58
CA SER A 2 -14.56 -22.36 -51.06
C SER A 2 -14.58 -22.30 -49.52
N ALA A 3 -13.89 -21.44 -48.77
CA ALA A 3 -12.98 -20.28 -48.96
C ALA A 3 -12.24 -20.10 -47.60
N THR A 4 -10.92 -19.84 -47.52
CA THR A 4 -10.21 -18.54 -47.51
C THR A 4 -10.64 -17.51 -46.44
N LEU A 5 -9.62 -16.95 -45.76
CA LEU A 5 -9.46 -15.63 -45.08
C LEU A 5 -9.33 -15.69 -43.54
N LEU A 6 -8.14 -15.49 -42.93
CA LEU A 6 -7.21 -14.34 -42.85
C LEU A 6 -7.44 -13.39 -41.64
N ARG A 7 -6.60 -13.56 -40.61
CA ARG A 7 -5.68 -12.61 -39.93
C ARG A 7 -6.11 -11.13 -39.72
N ARG A 8 -5.81 -10.59 -38.51
CA ARG A 8 -5.16 -9.28 -38.18
C ARG A 8 -5.26 -9.02 -36.66
N ILE A 9 -4.19 -9.16 -35.86
CA ILE A 9 -3.23 -8.12 -35.40
C ILE A 9 -3.84 -6.71 -35.25
N ALA A 10 -3.86 -6.20 -34.01
CA ALA A 10 -4.11 -4.78 -33.71
C ALA A 10 -3.20 -4.29 -32.57
N THR A 11 -2.34 -3.32 -32.89
CA THR A 11 -1.75 -2.30 -31.99
C THR A 11 -1.77 -0.97 -32.77
N PRO A 12 -1.33 0.16 -32.18
CA PRO A 12 -2.06 1.03 -31.27
C PRO A 12 -2.35 2.41 -31.93
N LYS A 13 -3.21 3.24 -31.33
CA LYS A 13 -3.34 4.65 -31.75
C LYS A 13 -3.28 5.60 -30.56
N LYS A 14 -2.16 6.32 -30.47
CA LYS A 14 -2.13 7.69 -29.92
C LYS A 14 -2.73 8.62 -30.96
N ALA A 15 -3.62 9.51 -30.55
CA ALA A 15 -3.98 10.71 -31.29
C ALA A 15 -3.92 11.89 -30.33
N ILE A 16 -3.13 12.90 -30.69
CA ILE A 16 -3.05 14.22 -30.07
C ILE A 16 -3.92 15.12 -30.95
N ALA A 17 -4.87 15.85 -30.37
CA ALA A 17 -5.57 16.94 -31.03
C ALA A 17 -5.77 18.06 -30.00
N GLY A 18 -5.28 19.24 -30.35
CA GLY A 18 -5.32 20.44 -29.51
C GLY A 18 -6.74 20.96 -29.28
N VAL A 19 -6.92 21.64 -28.15
CA VAL A 19 -8.15 22.36 -27.83
C VAL A 19 -7.79 23.81 -27.49
N THR A 20 -8.50 24.70 -28.18
CA THR A 20 -8.50 26.14 -28.11
C THR A 20 -8.97 26.67 -26.75
N LEU A 21 -8.40 27.81 -26.32
CA LEU A 21 -8.79 28.53 -25.12
C LEU A 21 -10.07 29.35 -25.39
N ALA A 22 -11.14 29.09 -24.63
CA ALA A 22 -12.28 30.00 -24.48
C ALA A 22 -12.79 29.94 -23.03
N ALA A 23 -12.70 31.07 -22.33
CA ALA A 23 -13.18 31.22 -20.96
C ALA A 23 -14.70 31.44 -20.93
N ALA A 24 -15.42 30.59 -20.19
CA ALA A 24 -16.77 30.84 -19.74
C ALA A 24 -16.85 30.49 -18.25
N THR A 25 -17.16 31.49 -17.44
CA THR A 25 -17.33 31.44 -16.00
C THR A 25 -18.70 30.85 -15.65
N THR A 26 -18.72 29.62 -15.14
CA THR A 26 -19.82 29.07 -14.31
C THR A 26 -19.25 27.92 -13.48
N GLY A 27 -19.54 27.93 -12.19
CA GLY A 27 -18.82 27.17 -11.16
C GLY A 27 -18.83 25.66 -11.38
N PHE A 28 -17.64 25.10 -11.57
CA PHE A 28 -17.36 23.70 -11.27
C PHE A 28 -16.48 23.67 -10.03
N LEU A 29 -17.03 23.23 -8.91
CA LEU A 29 -16.23 22.68 -7.83
C LEU A 29 -15.59 21.39 -8.34
N PHE A 30 -14.50 21.51 -9.09
CA PHE A 30 -13.55 20.42 -9.25
C PHE A 30 -12.92 20.20 -7.89
N ALA A 31 -13.57 19.37 -7.08
CA ALA A 31 -12.85 18.66 -6.03
C ALA A 31 -11.80 17.80 -6.74
N SER A 32 -10.61 18.37 -6.92
CA SER A 32 -9.40 17.64 -7.21
C SER A 32 -9.19 16.68 -6.05
N ALA A 33 -9.81 15.51 -6.12
CA ALA A 33 -9.47 14.41 -5.23
C ALA A 33 -7.97 14.16 -5.41
N PRO A 34 -7.16 14.19 -4.34
CA PRO A 34 -5.75 13.96 -4.51
C PRO A 34 -5.57 12.53 -4.98
N ALA A 35 -5.00 12.36 -6.16
CA ALA A 35 -4.35 11.13 -6.58
C ALA A 35 -3.10 10.91 -5.72
N GLN A 36 -3.26 10.75 -4.40
CA GLN A 36 -2.18 10.48 -3.45
C GLN A 36 -2.02 8.99 -3.13
N ALA A 37 -2.83 8.12 -3.73
CA ALA A 37 -2.74 6.67 -3.53
C ALA A 37 -1.44 6.05 -4.09
N ALA A 38 -0.71 6.77 -4.96
CA ALA A 38 0.51 6.27 -5.62
C ALA A 38 1.82 6.83 -5.06
N SER A 39 1.81 7.65 -3.99
CA SER A 39 3.01 8.38 -3.54
C SER A 39 3.42 8.13 -2.08
N THR A 40 2.64 7.39 -1.30
CA THR A 40 2.95 7.06 0.11
C THR A 40 3.68 5.73 0.29
N SER A 41 3.51 4.77 -0.63
CA SER A 41 4.19 3.47 -0.55
C SER A 41 5.71 3.60 -0.66
N GLY A 42 6.19 4.53 -1.51
CA GLY A 42 7.61 4.82 -1.66
C GLY A 42 8.25 5.45 -0.42
N SER A 43 7.51 6.30 0.31
CA SER A 43 8.02 6.93 1.54
C SER A 43 7.94 5.98 2.74
N ALA A 44 6.82 5.26 2.92
CA ALA A 44 6.67 4.29 4.02
C ALA A 44 7.69 3.13 3.93
N LYS A 45 7.90 2.58 2.73
CA LYS A 45 8.88 1.52 2.52
C LYS A 45 10.32 1.99 2.77
N ALA A 46 10.66 3.21 2.35
CA ALA A 46 11.97 3.81 2.63
C ALA A 46 12.20 4.02 4.14
N ILE A 47 11.18 4.51 4.86
CA ILE A 47 11.24 4.65 6.33
C ILE A 47 11.49 3.28 6.99
N ALA A 48 10.79 2.23 6.54
CA ALA A 48 10.99 0.89 7.07
C ALA A 48 12.41 0.35 6.79
N GLN A 49 12.97 0.61 5.61
CA GLN A 49 14.36 0.25 5.29
C GLN A 49 15.37 0.93 6.20
N GLN A 50 15.14 2.20 6.55
CA GLN A 50 16.01 2.95 7.46
C GLN A 50 15.93 2.42 8.90
N LYS A 51 14.72 2.07 9.36
CA LYS A 51 14.50 1.58 10.73
C LYS A 51 14.89 0.13 10.95
N ILE A 52 14.70 -0.71 9.93
CA ILE A 52 15.00 -2.14 10.00
C ILE A 52 16.35 -2.36 9.32
N SER A 53 17.43 -2.01 10.03
CA SER A 53 18.80 -2.04 9.48
C SER A 53 19.27 -3.44 9.07
N ASN A 54 18.64 -4.49 9.62
CA ASN A 54 18.88 -5.87 9.20
C ASN A 54 18.08 -6.16 7.92
N SER A 55 18.79 -6.31 6.80
CA SER A 55 18.20 -6.57 5.47
C SER A 55 17.29 -7.81 5.42
N ALA A 56 17.64 -8.88 6.14
CA ALA A 56 16.81 -10.08 6.18
C ALA A 56 15.48 -9.82 6.92
N GLN A 57 15.53 -9.13 8.06
CA GLN A 57 14.33 -8.73 8.79
C GLN A 57 13.46 -7.77 7.99
N PHE A 58 14.08 -6.82 7.29
CA PHE A 58 13.37 -5.93 6.39
C PHE A 58 12.68 -6.71 5.25
N SER A 59 13.36 -7.68 4.63
CA SER A 59 12.76 -8.49 3.56
C SER A 59 11.55 -9.30 4.04
N CYS A 60 11.61 -9.86 5.25
CA CYS A 60 10.47 -10.55 5.86
C CYS A 60 9.32 -9.60 6.18
N PHE A 61 9.62 -8.44 6.76
CA PHE A 61 8.65 -7.38 7.05
C PHE A 61 7.97 -6.87 5.77
N ASP A 62 8.76 -6.66 4.70
CA ASP A 62 8.28 -6.20 3.39
C ASP A 62 7.26 -7.15 2.79
N LYS A 63 7.49 -8.46 2.89
CA LYS A 63 6.53 -9.45 2.41
C LYS A 63 5.21 -9.36 3.17
N ILE A 64 5.24 -9.30 4.50
CA ILE A 64 4.03 -9.14 5.31
C ILE A 64 3.29 -7.86 4.91
N VAL A 65 3.95 -6.70 4.99
CA VAL A 65 3.30 -5.41 4.70
C VAL A 65 2.77 -5.34 3.26
N SER A 66 3.44 -5.98 2.30
CA SER A 66 2.95 -6.09 0.93
C SER A 66 1.66 -6.90 0.84
N HIS A 67 1.53 -8.01 1.58
CA HIS A 67 0.31 -8.80 1.65
C HIS A 67 -0.83 -8.11 2.41
N GLU A 68 -0.49 -7.43 3.51
CA GLU A 68 -1.47 -6.80 4.40
C GLU A 68 -2.06 -5.52 3.81
N SER A 69 -1.23 -4.65 3.22
CA SER A 69 -1.66 -3.31 2.83
C SER A 69 -1.19 -2.86 1.46
N GLY A 70 -0.30 -3.63 0.79
CA GLY A 70 0.40 -3.16 -0.40
C GLY A 70 1.21 -1.88 -0.14
N TRP A 71 1.72 -1.72 1.09
CA TRP A 71 2.39 -0.50 1.55
C TRP A 71 1.52 0.76 1.57
N ASN A 72 0.20 0.65 1.69
CA ASN A 72 -0.68 1.79 1.90
C ASN A 72 -0.90 2.03 3.42
N PRO A 73 -0.36 3.10 4.02
CA PRO A 73 -0.52 3.38 5.46
C PRO A 73 -1.95 3.77 5.85
N ASN A 74 -2.84 3.98 4.88
CA ASN A 74 -4.26 4.24 5.08
C ASN A 74 -5.14 3.04 4.71
N ALA A 75 -4.54 1.87 4.40
CA ALA A 75 -5.30 0.67 4.07
C ALA A 75 -6.26 0.32 5.20
N THR A 76 -7.55 0.19 4.87
CA THR A 76 -8.59 -0.18 5.83
C THR A 76 -9.36 -1.35 5.26
N ASN A 77 -9.42 -2.45 6.01
CA ASN A 77 -10.30 -3.55 5.69
C ASN A 77 -11.72 -3.21 6.15
N ALA A 78 -12.65 -3.03 5.19
CA ALA A 78 -14.02 -2.61 5.50
C ALA A 78 -14.81 -3.65 6.32
N SER A 79 -14.48 -4.93 6.20
CA SER A 79 -15.20 -6.01 6.88
C SER A 79 -14.73 -6.21 8.32
N THR A 80 -13.43 -6.04 8.59
CA THR A 80 -12.83 -6.32 9.91
C THR A 80 -12.46 -5.06 10.69
N GLY A 81 -12.30 -3.92 10.01
CA GLY A 81 -11.78 -2.69 10.61
C GLY A 81 -10.26 -2.69 10.84
N ALA A 82 -9.53 -3.69 10.33
CA ALA A 82 -8.07 -3.69 10.36
C ALA A 82 -7.50 -2.49 9.59
N TYR A 83 -6.42 -1.89 10.11
CA TYR A 83 -5.93 -0.59 9.61
C TYR A 83 -4.41 -0.53 9.48
N GLY A 84 -3.96 0.23 8.49
CA GLY A 84 -2.58 0.67 8.32
C GLY A 84 -1.67 -0.36 7.66
N LEU A 85 -0.36 -0.09 7.68
CA LEU A 85 0.66 -0.89 6.99
C LEU A 85 0.63 -2.37 7.40
N VAL A 86 0.38 -2.61 8.68
CA VAL A 86 0.41 -3.93 9.32
C VAL A 86 -0.98 -4.48 9.63
N GLN A 87 -2.05 -3.82 9.15
CA GLN A 87 -3.44 -4.24 9.35
C GLN A 87 -3.77 -4.57 10.81
N ALA A 88 -3.44 -3.66 11.72
CA ALA A 88 -3.62 -3.87 13.16
C ALA A 88 -5.11 -3.97 13.55
N LEU A 89 -5.43 -4.93 14.43
CA LEU A 89 -6.78 -5.13 14.95
C LEU A 89 -6.81 -5.30 16.49
N PRO A 90 -7.54 -4.45 17.22
CA PRO A 90 -8.03 -3.13 16.79
C PRO A 90 -6.88 -2.15 16.51
N ALA A 91 -7.10 -1.22 15.58
CA ALA A 91 -6.11 -0.26 15.11
C ALA A 91 -5.53 0.63 16.23
N ASN A 92 -6.33 0.95 17.25
CA ASN A 92 -5.93 1.80 18.37
C ASN A 92 -4.78 1.22 19.21
N LYS A 93 -4.44 -0.06 19.05
CA LYS A 93 -3.23 -0.64 19.67
C LYS A 93 -1.97 0.09 19.23
N MET A 94 -1.94 0.65 18.02
CA MET A 94 -0.80 1.43 17.52
C MET A 94 -0.55 2.73 18.31
N ALA A 95 -1.53 3.18 19.11
CA ALA A 95 -1.35 4.33 20.00
C ALA A 95 -0.23 4.14 21.04
N SER A 96 0.17 2.89 21.32
CA SER A 96 1.31 2.63 22.22
C SER A 96 2.67 2.97 21.61
N ALA A 97 2.75 3.11 20.28
CA ALA A 97 3.96 3.58 19.60
C ALA A 97 3.94 5.11 19.40
N GLY A 98 2.76 5.71 19.27
CA GLY A 98 2.61 7.16 19.14
C GLY A 98 1.16 7.57 18.92
N GLY A 99 0.77 8.76 19.40
CA GLY A 99 -0.61 9.27 19.28
C GLY A 99 -1.05 9.59 17.85
N ASP A 100 -0.09 9.74 16.93
CA ASP A 100 -0.24 10.06 15.52
C ASP A 100 -0.30 8.82 14.60
N TRP A 101 -0.41 7.62 15.19
CA TRP A 101 -0.41 6.32 14.50
C TRP A 101 -1.35 6.23 13.29
N LYS A 102 -2.45 6.99 13.32
CA LYS A 102 -3.44 6.95 12.26
C LYS A 102 -2.93 7.54 10.95
N THR A 103 -2.02 8.51 10.98
CA THR A 103 -1.53 9.18 9.77
C THR A 103 -0.03 9.06 9.58
N ASN A 104 0.70 8.58 10.60
CA ASN A 104 2.15 8.47 10.56
C ASN A 104 2.61 7.02 10.24
N PRO A 105 3.16 6.76 9.03
CA PRO A 105 3.68 5.43 8.68
C PRO A 105 4.86 4.99 9.57
N GLU A 106 5.67 5.93 10.06
CA GLU A 106 6.78 5.63 10.98
C GLU A 106 6.25 5.01 12.27
N THR A 107 5.23 5.62 12.88
CA THR A 107 4.56 5.08 14.08
C THR A 107 3.96 3.69 13.82
N GLN A 108 3.36 3.46 12.64
CA GLN A 108 2.82 2.15 12.28
C GLN A 108 3.93 1.10 12.10
N ILE A 109 5.07 1.47 11.52
CA ILE A 109 6.24 0.59 11.35
C ILE A 109 6.83 0.23 12.71
N GLU A 110 7.01 1.20 13.60
CA GLU A 110 7.55 0.97 14.94
C GLU A 110 6.67 0.01 15.74
N TRP A 111 5.36 0.26 15.73
CA TRP A 111 4.41 -0.64 16.36
C TRP A 111 4.46 -2.04 15.73
N GLY A 112 4.47 -2.13 14.40
CA GLY A 112 4.48 -3.38 13.66
C GLY A 112 5.72 -4.24 13.95
N VAL A 113 6.91 -3.64 13.92
CA VAL A 113 8.16 -4.32 14.26
C VAL A 113 8.13 -4.80 15.70
N LYS A 114 7.69 -3.96 16.64
CA LYS A 114 7.56 -4.35 18.06
C LYS A 114 6.60 -5.52 18.22
N TYR A 115 5.42 -5.46 17.61
CA TYR A 115 4.43 -6.53 17.65
C TYR A 115 5.00 -7.86 17.11
N MET A 116 5.68 -7.82 15.97
CA MET A 116 6.30 -9.02 15.39
C MET A 116 7.39 -9.60 16.31
N ASN A 117 8.20 -8.75 16.94
CA ASN A 117 9.21 -9.17 17.89
C ASN A 117 8.59 -9.80 19.14
N ASP A 118 7.56 -9.18 19.71
CA ASP A 118 6.91 -9.67 20.93
C ASP A 118 6.16 -11.00 20.69
N ARG A 119 5.51 -11.14 19.54
CA ARG A 119 4.64 -12.29 19.25
C ARG A 119 5.36 -13.45 18.57
N TYR A 120 6.34 -13.17 17.71
CA TYR A 120 7.02 -14.16 16.87
C TYR A 120 8.55 -14.18 17.06
N GLY A 121 9.08 -13.33 17.93
CA GLY A 121 10.52 -13.18 18.17
C GLY A 121 11.25 -12.34 17.12
N SER A 122 10.70 -12.20 15.90
CA SER A 122 11.25 -11.34 14.85
C SER A 122 10.27 -11.15 13.68
N ALA A 123 10.54 -10.20 12.78
CA ALA A 123 9.80 -10.06 11.53
C ALA A 123 9.89 -11.31 10.64
N CYS A 124 11.04 -11.99 10.63
CA CYS A 124 11.15 -13.28 9.94
C CYS A 124 10.42 -14.43 10.64
N GLY A 125 10.33 -14.40 11.98
CA GLY A 125 9.46 -15.32 12.72
C GLY A 125 7.99 -15.13 12.31
N ALA A 126 7.55 -13.88 12.23
CA ALA A 126 6.20 -13.53 11.76
C ALA A 126 5.97 -14.02 10.32
N TRP A 127 6.93 -13.81 9.42
CA TRP A 127 6.80 -14.27 8.03
C TRP A 127 6.76 -15.80 7.93
N SER A 128 7.54 -16.51 8.75
CA SER A 128 7.46 -17.97 8.83
C SER A 128 6.08 -18.43 9.28
N HIS A 129 5.52 -17.78 10.30
CA HIS A 129 4.17 -18.08 10.78
C HIS A 129 3.11 -17.81 9.72
N TRP A 130 3.21 -16.68 9.02
CA TRP A 130 2.32 -16.29 7.93
C TRP A 130 2.29 -17.32 6.81
N GLN A 131 3.45 -17.83 6.37
CA GLN A 131 3.51 -18.85 5.32
C GLN A 131 2.81 -20.15 5.70
N SER A 132 2.76 -20.50 7.00
CA SER A 132 2.10 -21.71 7.47
C SER A 132 0.62 -21.54 7.75
N ASN A 133 0.17 -20.33 8.12
CA ASN A 133 -1.16 -20.11 8.67
C ASN A 133 -2.03 -19.14 7.87
N GLY A 134 -1.44 -18.32 7.00
CA GLY A 134 -2.12 -17.24 6.28
C GLY A 134 -2.44 -16.01 7.14
N TRP A 135 -1.92 -15.94 8.36
CA TRP A 135 -2.06 -14.82 9.29
C TRP A 135 -0.79 -14.65 10.14
N TYR A 136 -0.65 -13.49 10.79
CA TYR A 136 0.39 -13.17 11.77
C TYR A 136 -0.17 -12.17 12.82
#